data_AF-A0A7S1RW53-F1
#
_entry.id   AF-A0A7S1RW53-F1
#
_cell.length_a   1.000
_cell.length_b   1.000
_cell.length_c   1.000
_cell.angle_alpha   90.00
_cell.angle_beta   90.00
_cell.angle_gamma   90.00
#
_symmetry.space_group_name_H-M   'P 1'
#
loop_
_entity.id
_entity.type
_entity.pdbx_description
1 polymer ?
#
loop_
_entity_poly.entity_id
_entity_poly.type
_entity_poly.pdbx_seq_one_letter_code
_entity_poly.pdbx_strand_id
1 'polypeptide(L)'
;YTPHQAAAAGPSGAGDGRSAVVVGVGATPGTPVILWSEAKFGSYWGAVVHRVSDRFPWLFAKQRRAMLAFDAETGVRLWRWDLEPYRRPDFAGDTEHLPLRLKDIVTGHNPLNELMCLGISCTRPVIGRDGTVYQGWQDGSLVAVRDANGDGRIDPETEVSRRSFPTGFVGGPTLADGML
;
A
#
# COMPACT_ATOMS: atom_id res chain seq x y z
N TYR A 1 -2.71 -14.00 2.09
CA TYR A 1 -3.00 -12.64 1.60
C TYR A 1 -4.32 -12.22 2.19
N THR A 2 -4.36 -11.10 2.90
CA THR A 2 -5.62 -10.50 3.32
C THR A 2 -5.96 -9.42 2.28
N PRO A 3 -7.17 -9.44 1.69
CA PRO A 3 -7.64 -8.29 0.93
C PRO A 3 -7.85 -7.14 1.92
N HIS A 4 -7.18 -6.01 1.70
CA HIS A 4 -7.18 -4.92 2.67
C HIS A 4 -8.14 -3.77 2.30
N GLN A 5 -8.60 -3.68 1.05
CA GLN A 5 -9.60 -2.70 0.62
C GLN A 5 -10.51 -3.19 -0.52
N ALA A 6 -11.49 -2.34 -0.86
CA ALA A 6 -12.41 -2.53 -1.98
C ALA A 6 -11.66 -2.75 -3.31
N ALA A 7 -12.31 -3.51 -4.20
CA ALA A 7 -11.84 -3.69 -5.56
C ALA A 7 -12.10 -2.44 -6.43
N ALA A 8 -11.43 -2.39 -7.58
CA ALA A 8 -11.81 -1.53 -8.68
C ALA A 8 -12.32 -2.38 -9.85
N ALA A 9 -13.28 -1.86 -10.61
CA ALA A 9 -13.74 -2.46 -11.85
C ALA A 9 -13.59 -1.45 -12.98
N GLY A 10 -13.19 -1.92 -14.16
CA GLY A 10 -12.87 -1.07 -15.30
C GLY A 10 -12.32 -1.87 -16.48
N PRO A 11 -11.77 -1.22 -17.52
CA PRO A 11 -11.21 -1.91 -18.68
C PRO A 11 -10.02 -2.83 -18.33
N SER A 12 -9.88 -3.96 -19.04
CA SER A 12 -8.78 -4.93 -18.85
C SER A 12 -7.41 -4.40 -19.29
N GLY A 13 -7.38 -3.43 -20.22
CA GLY A 13 -6.16 -2.90 -20.84
C GLY A 13 -5.63 -3.70 -22.03
N ALA A 14 -6.10 -4.93 -22.24
CA ALA A 14 -5.67 -5.80 -23.35
C ALA A 14 -6.25 -5.41 -24.73
N GLY A 15 -7.04 -4.33 -24.82
CA GLY A 15 -7.66 -3.87 -26.06
C GLY A 15 -8.81 -4.74 -26.59
N ASP A 16 -9.21 -5.76 -25.84
CA ASP A 16 -10.24 -6.73 -26.21
C ASP A 16 -11.67 -6.37 -25.75
N GLY A 17 -11.83 -5.20 -25.13
CA GLY A 17 -13.11 -4.71 -24.60
C GLY A 17 -13.57 -5.41 -23.32
N ARG A 18 -12.78 -6.34 -22.75
CA ARG A 18 -13.14 -7.00 -21.49
C ARG A 18 -13.01 -6.04 -20.31
N SER A 19 -13.84 -6.30 -19.31
CA SER A 19 -13.75 -5.63 -18.01
C SER A 19 -12.94 -6.48 -17.02
N ALA A 20 -12.14 -5.82 -16.20
CA ALA A 20 -11.37 -6.42 -15.13
C ALA A 20 -11.81 -5.92 -13.76
N VAL A 21 -11.75 -6.81 -12.77
CA VAL A 21 -11.81 -6.50 -11.35
C VAL A 21 -10.40 -6.61 -10.77
N VAL A 22 -9.92 -5.55 -10.14
CA VAL A 22 -8.56 -5.46 -9.60
C VAL A 22 -8.58 -5.29 -8.09
N VAL A 23 -7.73 -6.06 -7.42
CA VAL A 23 -7.62 -6.09 -5.95
C VAL A 23 -6.16 -5.98 -5.54
N GLY A 24 -5.89 -5.05 -4.62
CA GLY A 24 -4.62 -5.00 -3.88
C GLY A 24 -4.68 -5.94 -2.69
N VAL A 25 -3.65 -6.76 -2.53
CA VAL A 25 -3.52 -7.67 -1.41
C VAL A 25 -2.19 -7.45 -0.68
N GLY A 26 -2.22 -7.55 0.64
CA GLY A 26 -1.06 -7.33 1.48
C GLY A 26 -1.24 -7.91 2.86
N ALA A 27 -0.29 -7.63 3.74
CA ALA A 27 -0.52 -7.64 5.18
C ALA A 27 -0.31 -6.21 5.65
N THR A 28 -1.16 -5.72 6.54
CA THR A 28 -0.94 -4.44 7.20
C THR A 28 0.30 -4.51 8.06
N PRO A 29 1.15 -3.46 8.10
CA PRO A 29 2.22 -3.38 9.06
C PRO A 29 1.59 -3.49 10.44
N GLY A 30 1.94 -4.57 11.12
CA GLY A 30 1.47 -4.86 12.45
C GLY A 30 2.61 -4.53 13.38
N THR A 31 2.36 -3.65 14.34
CA THR A 31 3.22 -3.53 15.52
C THR A 31 3.43 -4.95 16.07
N PRO A 32 4.68 -5.42 16.27
CA PRO A 32 4.93 -6.74 16.83
C PRO A 32 4.04 -6.99 18.04
N VAL A 33 3.51 -8.21 18.20
CA VAL A 33 2.54 -8.57 19.27
C VAL A 33 3.00 -8.12 20.67
N ILE A 34 4.31 -8.03 20.91
CA ILE A 34 4.91 -7.49 22.14
C ILE A 34 4.50 -6.03 22.43
N LEU A 35 4.32 -5.19 21.40
CA LEU A 35 3.90 -3.79 21.54
C LEU A 35 2.39 -3.62 21.70
N TRP A 36 1.57 -4.61 21.33
CA TRP A 36 0.13 -4.59 21.62
C TRP A 36 -0.19 -4.82 23.10
N SER A 37 0.75 -5.39 23.86
CA SER A 37 0.55 -5.64 25.28
C SER A 37 0.50 -4.38 26.14
N GLU A 38 0.81 -3.20 25.58
CA GLU A 38 0.99 -2.03 26.41
C GLU A 38 0.39 -0.72 25.86
N ALA A 39 -0.80 -0.43 26.36
CA ALA A 39 -1.18 0.90 26.84
C ALA A 39 -0.28 1.42 28.00
N LYS A 40 0.96 0.93 28.13
CA LYS A 40 1.89 1.12 29.26
C LYS A 40 3.37 1.34 28.84
N PHE A 41 3.79 0.95 27.62
CA PHE A 41 5.14 1.11 27.11
C PHE A 41 5.07 2.36 26.28
N GLY A 42 5.37 3.49 26.91
CA GLY A 42 5.26 4.81 26.30
C GLY A 42 5.86 4.85 24.89
N SER A 43 5.36 5.79 24.09
CA SER A 43 5.73 6.09 22.70
C SER A 43 7.24 6.06 22.38
N TYR A 44 8.11 6.23 23.39
CA TYR A 44 9.56 6.03 23.33
C TYR A 44 9.98 4.63 22.83
N TRP A 45 9.32 3.56 23.28
CA TRP A 45 9.65 2.20 22.86
C TRP A 45 9.30 1.92 21.39
N GLY A 46 8.24 2.55 20.88
CA GLY A 46 7.92 2.53 19.45
C GLY A 46 9.08 3.07 18.60
N ALA A 47 9.71 4.17 19.02
CA ALA A 47 10.87 4.75 18.34
C ALA A 47 12.11 3.83 18.38
N VAL A 48 12.33 3.14 19.50
CA VAL A 48 13.46 2.19 19.65
C VAL A 48 13.25 0.95 18.78
N VAL A 49 12.07 0.31 18.85
CA VAL A 49 11.74 -0.86 18.02
C VAL A 49 11.79 -0.51 16.54
N HIS A 50 11.40 0.71 16.16
CA HIS A 50 11.52 1.18 14.79
C HIS A 50 12.98 1.29 14.32
N ARG A 51 13.85 1.93 15.12
CA ARG A 51 15.28 2.02 14.73
C ARG A 51 15.91 0.63 14.59
N VAL A 52 15.48 -0.31 15.42
CA VAL A 52 15.88 -1.72 15.30
C VAL A 52 15.31 -2.34 14.03
N SER A 53 14.06 -2.06 13.63
CA SER A 53 13.50 -2.56 12.37
C SER A 53 14.15 -2.01 11.12
N ASP A 54 14.52 -0.73 11.11
CA ASP A 54 15.27 -0.16 9.99
C ASP A 54 16.65 -0.78 9.86
N ARG A 55 17.31 -1.01 11.01
CA ARG A 55 18.66 -1.58 11.03
C ARG A 55 18.67 -3.08 10.76
N PHE A 56 17.61 -3.78 11.14
CA PHE A 56 17.47 -5.23 11.05
C PHE A 56 16.09 -5.63 10.50
N PRO A 57 15.79 -5.29 9.24
CA PRO A 57 14.47 -5.52 8.64
C PRO A 57 14.10 -7.00 8.52
N TRP A 58 15.06 -7.92 8.69
CA TRP A 58 14.85 -9.36 8.71
C TRP A 58 14.26 -9.87 10.04
N LEU A 59 14.39 -9.10 11.14
CA LEU A 59 13.75 -9.42 12.42
C LEU A 59 12.23 -9.21 12.38
N PHE A 60 11.74 -8.45 11.40
CA PHE A 60 10.34 -8.10 11.25
C PHE A 60 9.75 -8.87 10.07
N ALA A 61 8.47 -9.24 10.18
CA ALA A 61 7.81 -10.08 9.19
C ALA A 61 7.84 -9.40 7.81
N LYS A 62 8.35 -10.11 6.80
CA LYS A 62 8.27 -9.68 5.40
C LYS A 62 6.82 -9.76 4.94
N GLN A 63 6.21 -8.60 4.76
CA GLN A 63 4.82 -8.53 4.34
C GLN A 63 4.74 -8.63 2.83
N ARG A 64 4.29 -9.79 2.33
CA ARG A 64 4.08 -9.99 0.90
C ARG A 64 2.92 -9.10 0.44
N ARG A 65 3.09 -8.47 -0.72
CA ARG A 65 2.14 -7.52 -1.31
C ARG A 65 2.02 -7.81 -2.79
N ALA A 66 0.81 -7.74 -3.33
CA ALA A 66 0.56 -8.00 -4.74
C ALA A 66 -0.70 -7.28 -5.25
N MET A 67 -0.75 -7.05 -6.56
CA MET A 67 -1.97 -6.71 -7.29
C MET A 67 -2.44 -7.91 -8.09
N LEU A 68 -3.75 -8.10 -8.12
CA LEU A 68 -4.40 -9.19 -8.83
C LEU A 68 -5.50 -8.61 -9.70
N ALA A 69 -5.51 -8.99 -10.97
CA ALA A 69 -6.61 -8.69 -11.88
C ALA A 69 -7.35 -9.96 -12.26
N PHE A 70 -8.67 -9.87 -12.30
CA PHE A 70 -9.58 -10.93 -12.68
C PHE A 70 -10.52 -10.43 -13.76
N ASP A 71 -10.88 -11.30 -14.69
CA ASP A 71 -11.95 -11.07 -15.62
C ASP A 71 -13.25 -10.86 -14.84
N ALA A 72 -13.95 -9.76 -15.10
CA ALA A 72 -15.09 -9.35 -14.30
C ALA A 72 -16.31 -10.29 -14.44
N GLU A 73 -16.42 -10.99 -15.57
CA GLU A 73 -17.55 -11.87 -15.87
C GLU A 73 -17.30 -13.28 -15.36
N THR A 74 -16.09 -13.79 -15.60
CA THR A 74 -15.74 -15.19 -15.34
C THR A 74 -15.01 -15.40 -14.03
N GLY A 75 -14.43 -14.35 -13.45
CA GLY A 75 -13.57 -14.43 -12.26
C GLY A 75 -12.21 -15.09 -12.53
N VAL A 76 -11.88 -15.39 -13.78
CA VAL A 76 -10.58 -15.96 -14.16
C VAL A 76 -9.49 -14.91 -13.94
N ARG A 77 -8.37 -15.30 -13.32
CA ARG A 77 -7.24 -14.39 -13.11
C ARG A 77 -6.60 -14.04 -14.47
N LEU A 78 -6.53 -12.75 -14.77
CA LEU A 78 -5.86 -12.22 -15.95
C LEU A 78 -4.35 -12.15 -15.72
N TRP A 79 -3.95 -11.42 -14.68
CA TRP A 79 -2.54 -11.27 -14.32
C TRP A 79 -2.36 -11.08 -12.82
N ARG A 80 -1.10 -11.17 -12.40
CA ARG A 80 -0.65 -10.93 -11.03
C ARG A 80 0.67 -10.17 -11.05
N TRP A 81 0.76 -9.15 -10.21
CA TRP A 81 2.02 -8.45 -9.97
C TRP A 81 2.41 -8.50 -8.50
N ASP A 82 3.55 -9.10 -8.20
CA ASP A 82 4.12 -9.12 -6.85
C ASP A 82 5.01 -7.89 -6.62
N LEU A 83 4.81 -7.20 -5.50
CA LEU A 83 5.64 -6.09 -5.07
C LEU A 83 6.74 -6.59 -4.12
N GLU A 84 7.83 -5.82 -4.03
CA GLU A 84 8.87 -6.06 -3.02
C GLU A 84 8.21 -6.11 -1.63
N PRO A 85 8.54 -7.11 -0.80
CA PRO A 85 7.97 -7.21 0.54
C PRO A 85 8.25 -5.95 1.36
N TYR A 86 7.22 -5.48 2.06
CA TYR A 86 7.41 -4.42 3.03
C TYR A 86 8.03 -4.98 4.31
N ARG A 87 8.95 -4.20 4.91
CA ARG A 87 9.78 -4.66 6.02
C ARG A 87 9.72 -3.77 7.26
N ARG A 88 8.95 -2.68 7.22
CA ARG A 88 8.79 -1.79 8.39
C ARG A 88 7.55 -2.20 9.20
N PRO A 89 7.55 -1.94 10.51
CA PRO A 89 6.42 -2.20 11.40
C PRO A 89 5.35 -1.12 11.36
N ASP A 90 5.58 0.00 10.67
CA ASP A 90 4.69 1.16 10.54
C ASP A 90 4.56 1.62 9.09
N PHE A 91 3.90 2.74 8.80
CA PHE A 91 3.83 3.29 7.44
C PHE A 91 5.05 4.15 7.12
N ALA A 92 5.38 4.29 5.83
CA ALA A 92 6.26 5.38 5.43
C ALA A 92 5.67 6.71 5.91
N GLY A 93 6.47 7.55 6.55
CA GLY A 93 6.03 8.81 7.16
C GLY A 93 5.58 8.68 8.62
N ASP A 94 5.30 7.49 9.14
CA ASP A 94 4.85 7.31 10.53
C ASP A 94 5.98 7.52 11.56
N THR A 95 7.24 7.37 11.20
CA THR A 95 8.36 7.59 12.14
C THR A 95 9.03 8.93 11.93
N GLU A 96 9.12 9.34 10.67
CA GLU A 96 9.85 10.52 10.22
C GLU A 96 9.29 11.79 10.87
N HIS A 97 8.00 11.79 11.18
CA HIS A 97 7.31 12.88 11.87
C HIS A 97 6.92 12.56 13.32
N LEU A 98 7.48 11.51 13.93
CA LEU A 98 7.16 11.11 15.30
C LEU A 98 7.51 12.20 16.34
N PRO A 99 8.69 12.87 16.32
CA PRO A 99 9.00 13.93 17.30
C PRO A 99 8.05 15.13 17.20
N LEU A 100 7.64 15.49 15.98
CA LEU A 100 6.69 16.57 15.73
C LEU A 100 5.31 16.21 16.28
N ARG A 101 4.81 15.00 15.97
CA ARG A 101 3.53 14.51 16.52
C ARG A 101 3.54 14.40 18.04
N LEU A 102 4.65 13.97 18.64
CA LEU A 102 4.80 13.95 20.10
C LEU A 102 4.73 15.35 20.70
N LYS A 103 5.39 16.33 20.06
CA LYS A 103 5.28 17.73 20.48
C LYS A 103 3.83 18.21 20.37
N ASP A 104 3.15 17.93 19.27
CA ASP A 104 1.76 18.35 19.06
C ASP A 104 0.80 17.73 20.09
N ILE A 105 1.03 16.48 20.47
CA ILE A 105 0.31 15.80 21.56
C ILE A 105 0.55 16.51 22.90
N VAL A 106 1.81 16.71 23.28
CA VAL A 106 2.17 17.32 24.59
C VAL A 106 1.73 18.78 24.68
N THR A 107 1.68 19.48 23.55
CA THR A 107 1.24 20.89 23.48
C THR A 107 -0.26 21.05 23.21
N GLY A 108 -1.02 19.95 23.08
CA GLY A 108 -2.47 19.99 22.85
C GLY A 108 -2.90 20.43 21.45
N HIS A 109 -1.96 20.52 20.49
CA HIS A 109 -2.25 20.83 19.09
C HIS A 109 -2.72 19.61 18.29
N ASN A 110 -2.60 18.39 18.84
CA ASN A 110 -3.21 17.17 18.30
C ASN A 110 -4.37 16.72 19.20
N PRO A 111 -5.63 17.13 18.90
CA PRO A 111 -6.77 16.84 19.76
C PRO A 111 -7.16 15.35 19.80
N LEU A 112 -6.66 14.55 18.87
CA LEU A 112 -6.98 13.12 18.76
C LEU A 112 -5.93 12.21 19.42
N ASN A 113 -4.79 12.76 19.86
CA ASN A 113 -3.66 12.00 20.42
C ASN A 113 -3.15 10.86 19.51
N GLU A 114 -3.34 10.99 18.19
CA GLU A 114 -2.94 9.97 17.22
C GLU A 114 -1.43 10.05 16.96
N LEU A 115 -0.70 9.04 17.42
CA LEU A 115 0.75 8.93 17.19
C LEU A 115 1.08 8.45 15.77
N MET A 116 0.25 7.57 15.22
CA MET A 116 0.54 6.80 14.00
C MET A 116 -0.77 6.48 13.27
N CYS A 117 -0.74 6.43 11.95
CA CYS A 117 -1.95 6.13 11.17
C CYS A 117 -2.27 4.62 11.13
N LEU A 118 -1.25 3.74 11.33
CA LEU A 118 -1.38 2.26 11.36
C LEU A 118 -2.36 1.73 10.30
N GLY A 119 -2.23 2.28 9.09
CA GLY A 119 -3.23 2.10 8.05
C GLY A 119 -3.27 0.69 7.45
N ILE A 120 -4.04 0.61 6.39
CA ILE A 120 -4.24 -0.54 5.50
C ILE A 120 -3.14 -0.67 4.45
N SER A 121 -2.79 -1.90 4.06
CA SER A 121 -1.53 -2.12 3.36
C SER A 121 -1.37 -1.47 1.98
N CYS A 122 -2.51 -1.20 1.37
CA CYS A 122 -2.66 -0.61 0.06
C CYS A 122 -3.99 0.13 0.01
N THR A 123 -4.05 1.12 -0.86
CA THR A 123 -5.28 1.87 -1.14
C THR A 123 -6.21 1.10 -2.08
N ARG A 124 -7.43 1.61 -2.30
CA ARG A 124 -8.33 1.12 -3.33
C ARG A 124 -7.65 1.37 -4.67
N PRO A 125 -7.58 0.39 -5.59
CA PRO A 125 -7.03 0.67 -6.89
C PRO A 125 -7.97 1.60 -7.67
N VAL A 126 -7.45 2.22 -8.73
CA VAL A 126 -8.24 2.88 -9.77
C VAL A 126 -7.76 2.38 -11.12
N ILE A 127 -8.68 2.19 -12.07
CA ILE A 127 -8.37 1.69 -13.41
C ILE A 127 -8.61 2.85 -14.38
N GLY A 128 -7.56 3.24 -15.10
CA GLY A 128 -7.62 4.24 -16.16
C GLY A 128 -8.39 3.73 -17.38
N ARG A 129 -8.74 4.65 -18.29
CA ARG A 129 -9.46 4.31 -19.53
C ARG A 129 -8.68 3.34 -20.43
N ASP A 130 -7.36 3.43 -20.39
CA ASP A 130 -6.44 2.56 -21.11
C ASP A 130 -6.19 1.21 -20.41
N GLY A 131 -6.86 0.96 -19.28
CA GLY A 131 -6.69 -0.22 -18.45
C GLY A 131 -5.47 -0.18 -17.53
N THR A 132 -4.75 0.94 -17.44
CA THR A 132 -3.67 1.07 -16.44
C THR A 132 -4.26 1.13 -15.04
N VAL A 133 -3.81 0.23 -14.17
CA VAL A 133 -4.20 0.16 -12.76
C VAL A 133 -3.25 1.01 -11.93
N TYR A 134 -3.78 1.93 -11.12
CA TYR A 134 -3.00 2.71 -10.16
C TYR A 134 -3.36 2.33 -8.73
N GLN A 135 -2.35 2.12 -7.89
CA GLN A 135 -2.55 1.81 -6.48
C GLN A 135 -1.43 2.38 -5.61
N GLY A 136 -1.82 3.05 -4.53
CA GLY A 136 -0.92 3.54 -3.49
C GLY A 136 -0.67 2.47 -2.44
N TRP A 137 0.52 2.48 -1.85
CA TRP A 137 0.98 1.49 -0.89
C TRP A 137 1.50 2.11 0.41
N GLN A 138 1.53 1.30 1.47
CA GLN A 138 2.03 1.67 2.79
C GLN A 138 3.49 2.16 2.83
N ASP A 139 4.29 1.83 1.81
CA ASP A 139 5.69 2.26 1.67
C ASP A 139 5.86 3.61 0.97
N GLY A 140 4.75 4.27 0.62
CA GLY A 140 4.78 5.52 -0.13
C GLY A 140 4.99 5.33 -1.62
N SER A 141 4.92 4.10 -2.14
CA SER A 141 4.90 3.88 -3.59
C SER A 141 3.49 4.05 -4.15
N LEU A 142 3.39 4.83 -5.23
CA LEU A 142 2.27 4.81 -6.17
C LEU A 142 2.72 3.99 -7.38
N VAL A 143 2.06 2.87 -7.62
CA VAL A 143 2.42 1.92 -8.66
C VAL A 143 1.33 1.94 -9.73
N ALA A 144 1.74 2.04 -10.99
CA ALA A 144 0.88 1.87 -12.15
C ALA A 144 1.25 0.58 -12.89
N VAL A 145 0.26 -0.27 -13.22
CA VAL A 145 0.45 -1.55 -13.91
C VAL A 145 -0.54 -1.72 -15.03
N ARG A 146 -0.07 -2.16 -16.20
CA ARG A 146 -0.92 -2.51 -17.35
C ARG A 146 -0.30 -3.69 -18.10
N ASP A 147 -1.06 -4.76 -18.25
CA ASP A 147 -0.75 -5.87 -19.18
C ASP A 147 -0.99 -5.38 -20.61
N ALA A 148 0.01 -4.66 -21.14
CA ALA A 148 -0.08 -3.93 -22.40
C ALA A 148 0.06 -4.87 -23.61
N ASN A 149 0.72 -6.02 -23.43
CA ASN A 149 0.85 -7.03 -24.48
C ASN A 149 -0.25 -8.12 -24.43
N GLY A 150 -1.02 -8.20 -23.33
CA GLY A 150 -2.15 -9.11 -23.16
C GLY A 150 -1.75 -10.57 -22.92
N ASP A 151 -0.53 -10.84 -22.45
CA ASP A 151 -0.02 -12.20 -22.25
C ASP A 151 -0.25 -12.74 -20.82
N GLY A 152 -0.83 -11.93 -19.94
CA GLY A 152 -1.11 -12.26 -18.55
C GLY A 152 0.12 -12.23 -17.63
N ARG A 153 1.27 -11.77 -18.12
CA ARG A 153 2.53 -11.65 -17.37
C ARG A 153 3.04 -10.21 -17.39
N ILE A 154 3.03 -9.60 -16.22
CA ILE A 154 3.52 -8.23 -16.06
C ILE A 154 5.04 -8.17 -16.14
N ASP A 155 5.56 -7.44 -17.13
CA ASP A 155 6.99 -7.10 -17.24
C ASP A 155 7.32 -5.85 -16.40
N PRO A 156 8.20 -5.95 -15.38
CA PRO A 156 8.59 -4.81 -14.54
C PRO A 156 9.16 -3.61 -15.29
N GLU A 157 9.79 -3.83 -16.44
CA GLU A 157 10.53 -2.79 -17.16
C GLU A 157 9.64 -2.02 -18.12
N THR A 158 8.62 -2.67 -18.69
CA THR A 158 7.76 -2.06 -19.72
C THR A 158 6.32 -1.84 -19.28
N GLU A 159 5.83 -2.58 -18.30
CA GLU A 159 4.41 -2.62 -17.91
C GLU A 159 4.16 -2.09 -16.51
N VAL A 160 5.22 -1.67 -15.81
CA VAL A 160 5.15 -1.13 -14.46
C VAL A 160 5.84 0.23 -14.42
N SER A 161 5.14 1.24 -13.91
CA SER A 161 5.77 2.49 -13.51
C SER A 161 5.54 2.75 -12.03
N ARG A 162 6.52 3.40 -11.39
CA ARG A 162 6.50 3.64 -9.95
C ARG A 162 6.90 5.07 -9.65
N ARG A 163 6.18 5.67 -8.72
CA ARG A 163 6.55 6.95 -8.12
C ARG A 163 6.59 6.81 -6.60
N SER A 164 7.67 7.28 -5.99
CA SER A 164 7.86 7.19 -4.54
C SER A 164 7.56 8.53 -3.88
N PHE A 165 6.94 8.45 -2.71
CA PHE A 165 6.59 9.57 -1.85
C PHE A 165 7.14 9.31 -0.44
N PRO A 166 7.42 10.37 0.34
CA PRO A 166 7.96 10.21 1.69
C PRO A 166 6.95 9.58 2.68
N THR A 167 5.67 9.52 2.31
CA THR A 167 4.58 9.06 3.17
C THR A 167 3.75 7.98 2.47
N GLY A 168 3.30 6.98 3.24
CA GLY A 168 2.43 5.91 2.78
C GLY A 168 1.03 6.42 2.42
N PHE A 169 0.33 5.64 1.59
CA PHE A 169 -1.01 5.98 1.15
C PHE A 169 -2.09 5.24 1.94
N VAL A 170 -3.12 5.96 2.35
CA VAL A 170 -4.31 5.42 3.03
C VAL A 170 -5.60 5.66 2.21
N GLY A 171 -5.65 6.77 1.48
CA GLY A 171 -6.77 7.11 0.57
C GLY A 171 -6.56 6.57 -0.85
N GLY A 172 -7.63 6.05 -1.46
CA GLY A 172 -7.63 5.63 -2.87
C GLY A 172 -7.28 6.77 -3.82
N PRO A 173 -6.42 6.55 -4.84
CA PRO A 173 -6.31 7.49 -5.95
C PRO A 173 -7.67 7.64 -6.65
N THR A 174 -7.90 8.83 -7.18
CA THR A 174 -9.04 9.15 -8.05
C THR A 174 -8.48 9.67 -9.37
N LEU A 175 -9.10 9.25 -10.47
CA LEU A 175 -8.79 9.76 -11.80
C LEU A 175 -10.04 10.44 -12.36
N ALA A 176 -9.84 11.60 -12.97
CA ALA A 176 -10.83 12.25 -13.82
C ALA A 176 -10.40 12.14 -15.28
N ASP A 177 -11.36 12.26 -16.19
CA ASP A 177 -11.07 12.28 -17.62
C ASP A 177 -10.13 13.44 -17.96
N GLY A 178 -9.10 13.17 -18.78
CA GLY A 178 -8.07 14.15 -19.16
C GLY A 178 -6.98 14.46 -18.12
N MET A 179 -6.92 13.76 -16.97
CA MET A 179 -5.83 13.92 -15.99
C MET A 179 -4.52 13.21 -16.34
N LEU A 180 -4.52 12.35 -17.36
CA LEU A 180 -3.40 11.49 -17.78
C LEU A 180 -3.15 11.63 -19.28
#